data_AF-A0A970MVG6-F1
#
_entry.id   AF-A0A970MVG6-F1
#
_cell.length_a   1.000
_cell.length_b   1.000
_cell.length_c   1.000
_cell.angle_alpha   90.00
_cell.angle_beta   90.00
_cell.angle_gamma   90.00
#
_symmetry.space_group_name_H-M   'P 1'
#
loop_
_entity.id
_entity.type
_entity.pdbx_description
1 polymer ?
#
loop_
_entity_poly.entity_id
_entity_poly.type
_entity_poly.pdbx_seq_one_letter_code
_entity_poly.pdbx_strand_id
1 'polypeptide(L)'
;MPDPIIWPDWFQATKLIVVFALDIGFGAHAYRAHIREAEQATSSRRWMYWLYALVFLVVGIGLFVHLLVAGVFRSYREAGYSLELLSLLLILSYIALLAGGKRKT
;
A
#
# COMPACT_ATOMS: atom_id res chain seq x y z
N MET A 1 -27.77 0.72 -11.69
CA MET A 1 -26.70 -0.10 -11.07
C MET A 1 -27.09 -0.20 -9.61
N PRO A 2 -27.36 -1.39 -9.04
CA PRO A 2 -27.79 -1.48 -7.65
C PRO A 2 -26.71 -0.87 -6.76
N ASP A 3 -27.12 0.00 -5.83
CA ASP A 3 -26.22 0.75 -4.96
C ASP A 3 -25.20 -0.19 -4.29
N PRO A 4 -23.93 0.22 -4.15
CA PRO A 4 -22.90 -0.57 -3.44
C PRO A 4 -23.19 -0.79 -1.94
N ILE A 5 -24.39 -0.42 -1.48
CA ILE A 5 -24.86 -0.46 -0.09
C ILE A 5 -25.31 -1.87 0.36
N ILE A 6 -25.54 -2.82 -0.55
CA ILE A 6 -26.18 -4.12 -0.22
C ILE A 6 -25.27 -5.34 -0.49
N TRP A 7 -23.95 -5.18 -0.48
CA TRP A 7 -23.09 -6.35 -0.63
C TRP A 7 -23.03 -7.12 0.71
N PRO A 8 -23.21 -8.44 0.71
CA PRO A 8 -23.10 -9.24 1.93
C PRO A 8 -21.74 -9.06 2.61
N ASP A 9 -21.70 -9.13 3.94
CA ASP A 9 -20.47 -8.97 4.74
C ASP A 9 -19.33 -9.88 4.27
N TRP A 10 -19.65 -11.12 3.88
CA TRP A 10 -18.65 -12.06 3.37
C TRP A 10 -18.00 -11.57 2.07
N PHE A 11 -18.76 -10.90 1.21
CA PHE A 11 -18.24 -10.35 -0.04
C PHE A 11 -17.37 -9.12 0.24
N GLN A 12 -17.82 -8.24 1.14
CA GLN A 12 -17.03 -7.07 1.56
C GLN A 12 -15.71 -7.49 2.22
N ALA A 13 -15.75 -8.48 3.12
CA ALA A 13 -14.56 -9.06 3.73
C ALA A 13 -13.62 -9.68 2.69
N THR A 14 -14.16 -10.42 1.71
CA THR A 14 -13.37 -11.00 0.63
C THR A 14 -12.69 -9.91 -0.22
N LYS A 15 -13.43 -8.86 -0.61
CA LYS A 15 -12.87 -7.70 -1.32
C LYS A 15 -11.73 -7.07 -0.50
N LEU A 16 -11.96 -6.83 0.79
CA LEU A 16 -10.98 -6.22 1.69
C LEU A 16 -9.70 -7.07 1.78
N ILE A 17 -9.83 -8.39 1.90
CA ILE A 17 -8.70 -9.34 1.94
C ILE A 17 -7.95 -9.35 0.61
N VAL A 18 -8.66 -9.37 -0.53
CA VAL A 18 -8.03 -9.38 -1.86
C VAL A 18 -7.26 -8.08 -2.09
N VAL A 19 -7.86 -6.92 -1.80
CA VAL A 19 -7.19 -5.63 -1.95
C VAL A 19 -5.99 -5.53 -0.99
N PHE A 20 -6.15 -5.97 0.26
CA PHE A 20 -5.03 -6.05 1.20
C PHE A 20 -3.88 -6.93 0.68
N ALA A 21 -4.18 -8.10 0.12
CA ALA A 21 -3.15 -8.98 -0.44
C ALA A 21 -2.42 -8.34 -1.63
N LEU A 22 -3.15 -7.61 -2.48
CA LEU A 22 -2.57 -6.85 -3.58
C LEU A 22 -1.67 -5.71 -3.07
N ASP A 23 -2.13 -4.95 -2.07
CA ASP A 23 -1.37 -3.85 -1.47
C ASP A 23 -0.10 -4.33 -0.78
N ILE A 24 -0.15 -5.45 -0.06
CA ILE A 24 1.03 -6.07 0.55
C ILE A 24 1.99 -6.59 -0.53
N GLY A 25 1.48 -7.26 -1.57
CA GLY A 25 2.30 -7.72 -2.69
C GLY A 25 3.02 -6.57 -3.39
N PHE A 26 2.29 -5.49 -3.66
CA PHE A 26 2.82 -4.27 -4.25
C PHE A 26 3.83 -3.56 -3.32
N GLY A 27 3.48 -3.38 -2.04
CA GLY A 27 4.35 -2.76 -1.05
C GLY A 27 5.64 -3.54 -0.84
N ALA A 28 5.58 -4.87 -0.81
CA ALA A 28 6.76 -5.73 -0.73
C ALA A 28 7.65 -5.62 -1.99
N HIS A 29 7.04 -5.54 -3.16
CA HIS A 29 7.76 -5.31 -4.41
C HIS A 29 8.47 -3.94 -4.41
N ALA A 30 7.75 -2.87 -4.06
CA ALA A 30 8.28 -1.51 -3.98
C ALA A 30 9.40 -1.39 -2.93
N TYR A 31 9.21 -1.97 -1.75
CA TYR A 31 10.23 -2.06 -0.69
C TYR A 31 11.52 -2.71 -1.19
N ARG A 32 11.41 -3.86 -1.86
CA ARG A 32 12.58 -4.56 -2.44
C ARG A 32 13.25 -3.78 -3.56
N ALA A 33 12.50 -2.99 -4.33
CA ALA A 33 13.07 -2.10 -5.33
C ALA A 33 13.87 -0.97 -4.65
N HIS A 34 13.31 -0.35 -3.62
CA HIS A 34 13.95 0.75 -2.90
C HIS A 34 15.20 0.34 -2.13
N ILE A 35 15.22 -0.83 -1.48
CA ILE A 35 16.44 -1.31 -0.83
C ILE A 35 17.58 -1.49 -1.84
N ARG A 36 17.28 -2.12 -2.99
CA ARG A 36 18.29 -2.32 -4.04
C ARG A 36 18.79 -1.00 -4.60
N GLU A 37 17.91 -0.03 -4.84
CA GLU A 37 18.30 1.31 -5.27
C GLU A 37 19.11 2.05 -4.19
N ALA A 38 18.75 1.89 -2.91
CA ALA A 38 19.48 2.48 -1.78
C ALA A 38 20.87 1.85 -1.57
N GLU A 39 21.06 0.57 -1.87
CA GLU A 39 22.36 -0.09 -1.83
C GLU A 39 23.26 0.36 -2.98
N GLN A 40 22.69 0.57 -4.17
CA GLN A 40 23.42 0.97 -5.38
C GLN A 40 23.65 2.49 -5.48
N ALA A 41 22.88 3.31 -4.74
CA ALA A 41 23.02 4.77 -4.78
C ALA A 41 24.24 5.26 -3.99
N THR A 42 25.25 5.75 -4.70
CA THR A 42 26.37 6.51 -4.12
C THR A 42 26.06 8.00 -3.89
N SER A 43 24.88 8.47 -4.32
CA SER A 43 24.49 9.89 -4.23
C SER A 43 23.88 10.25 -2.87
N SER A 44 23.87 11.55 -2.53
CA SER A 44 23.22 12.07 -1.31
C SER A 44 21.72 11.77 -1.20
N ARG A 45 21.08 11.25 -2.26
CA ARG A 45 19.66 10.83 -2.27
C ARG A 45 19.44 9.42 -1.68
N ARG A 46 20.49 8.71 -1.26
CA ARG A 46 20.41 7.36 -0.68
C ARG A 46 19.43 7.26 0.50
N TRP A 47 19.42 8.25 1.39
CA TRP A 47 18.52 8.28 2.54
C TRP A 47 17.05 8.38 2.13
N MET A 48 16.74 8.99 0.98
CA MET A 48 15.37 9.16 0.49
C MET A 48 14.77 7.81 0.09
N TYR A 49 15.57 6.93 -0.53
CA TYR A 49 15.14 5.55 -0.86
C TYR A 49 14.90 4.71 0.39
N TRP A 50 15.74 4.85 1.43
CA TRP A 50 15.50 4.23 2.74
C TRP A 50 14.23 4.76 3.42
N LEU A 51 13.99 6.07 3.34
CA LEU A 51 12.77 6.67 3.88
C LEU A 51 11.53 6.13 3.17
N TYR A 52 11.55 6.02 1.84
CA TYR A 52 10.44 5.41 1.12
C TYR A 52 10.25 3.94 1.52
N ALA A 53 11.32 3.15 1.61
CA ALA A 53 11.23 1.76 2.04
C ALA A 53 10.58 1.64 3.44
N LEU A 54 10.95 2.52 4.37
CA LEU A 54 10.35 2.59 5.69
C LEU A 54 8.86 2.96 5.64
N VAL A 55 8.48 3.93 4.80
CA VAL A 55 7.06 4.31 4.61
C VAL A 55 6.25 3.13 4.10
N PHE A 56 6.73 2.39 3.09
CA PHE A 56 6.05 1.19 2.58
C PHE A 56 5.87 0.12 3.66
N LEU A 57 6.87 -0.08 4.52
CA LEU A 57 6.80 -1.03 5.64
C LEU A 57 5.75 -0.59 6.68
N VAL A 58 5.76 0.68 7.08
CA VAL A 58 4.81 1.24 8.06
C VAL A 58 3.38 1.19 7.52
N VAL A 59 3.17 1.54 6.25
CA VAL A 59 1.85 1.46 5.60
C VAL A 59 1.37 0.01 5.55
N GLY A 60 2.24 -0.96 5.22
CA GLY A 60 1.90 -2.38 5.23
C GLY A 60 1.46 -2.89 6.60
N ILE A 61 2.16 -2.50 7.67
CA ILE A 61 1.77 -2.82 9.05
C ILE A 61 0.45 -2.15 9.42
N GLY A 62 0.26 -0.88 9.05
CA GLY A 62 -0.97 -0.14 9.28
C GLY A 62 -2.18 -0.79 8.61
N LEU A 63 -2.04 -1.21 7.35
CA LEU A 63 -3.06 -1.95 6.61
C LEU A 63 -3.42 -3.29 7.28
N PHE A 64 -2.42 -4.00 7.82
CA PHE A 64 -2.65 -5.26 8.52
C PHE A 64 -3.43 -5.05 9.82
N VAL A 65 -3.03 -4.08 10.64
CA VAL A 65 -3.76 -3.72 11.87
C VAL A 65 -5.18 -3.27 11.53
N HIS A 66 -5.35 -2.51 10.46
CA HIS A 66 -6.66 -2.05 9.99
C HIS A 66 -7.57 -3.21 9.57
N LEU A 67 -7.04 -4.21 8.85
CA LEU A 67 -7.77 -5.43 8.49
C LEU A 67 -8.20 -6.23 9.73
N LEU A 68 -7.34 -6.33 10.74
CA LEU A 68 -7.68 -7.01 12.00
C LEU A 68 -8.81 -6.28 12.74
N VAL A 69 -8.74 -4.96 12.87
CA VAL A 69 -9.80 -4.14 13.47
C VAL A 69 -11.10 -4.30 12.68
N ALA A 70 -11.05 -4.23 11.36
CA ALA A 70 -12.22 -4.42 10.50
C ALA A 70 -12.88 -5.80 10.69
N GLY A 71 -12.08 -6.86 10.86
CA GLY A 71 -12.55 -8.21 11.15
C GLY A 71 -13.22 -8.33 12.52
N VAL A 72 -12.61 -7.75 13.57
CA VAL A 72 -13.12 -7.80 14.95
C VAL A 72 -14.45 -7.03 15.07
N PHE A 73 -14.52 -5.83 14.51
CA PHE A 73 -15.70 -4.96 14.62
C PHE A 73 -16.73 -5.16 13.50
N ARG A 74 -16.44 -6.04 12.54
CA ARG A 74 -17.25 -6.23 11.32
C ARG A 74 -17.49 -4.92 10.56
N SER A 75 -16.58 -3.95 10.68
CA SER A 75 -16.66 -2.63 10.05
C SER A 75 -16.06 -2.61 8.63
N TYR A 76 -16.32 -3.67 7.85
CA TYR A 76 -15.70 -3.90 6.53
C TYR A 76 -15.92 -2.75 5.55
N ARG A 77 -17.06 -2.06 5.64
CA ARG A 77 -17.40 -0.94 4.77
C ARG A 77 -16.51 0.28 5.02
N GLU A 78 -16.39 0.67 6.28
CA GLU A 78 -15.55 1.80 6.72
C GLU A 78 -14.08 1.50 6.46
N ALA A 79 -13.69 0.24 6.66
CA ALA A 79 -12.36 -0.23 6.34
C ALA A 79 -12.06 -0.16 4.84
N GLY A 80 -13.06 -0.46 3.99
CA GLY A 80 -12.92 -0.38 2.53
C GLY A 80 -12.53 1.02 2.03
N TYR A 81 -13.16 2.08 2.53
CA TYR A 81 -12.83 3.45 2.15
C TYR A 81 -11.41 3.86 2.55
N SER A 82 -11.01 3.49 3.77
CA SER A 82 -9.67 3.78 4.29
C SER A 82 -8.60 2.99 3.52
N LEU A 83 -8.90 1.75 3.15
CA LEU A 83 -8.03 0.88 2.35
C LEU A 83 -7.80 1.49 0.97
N GLU A 84 -8.87 1.87 0.24
CA GLU A 84 -8.76 2.47 -1.09
C GLU A 84 -7.89 3.74 -1.11
N LEU A 85 -7.98 4.59 -0.06
CA LEU A 85 -7.14 5.78 0.08
C LEU A 85 -5.66 5.41 0.31
N LEU A 86 -5.40 4.40 1.15
CA LEU A 86 -4.05 3.92 1.44
C LEU A 86 -3.41 3.22 0.22
N SER A 87 -4.18 2.45 -0.56
CA SER A 87 -3.73 1.88 -1.83
C SER A 87 -3.36 2.98 -2.83
N LEU A 88 -4.14 4.06 -2.89
CA LEU A 88 -3.87 5.20 -3.78
C LEU A 88 -2.59 5.94 -3.37
N LEU A 89 -2.35 6.12 -2.06
CA LEU A 89 -1.10 6.66 -1.54
C LEU A 89 0.12 5.77 -1.84
N LEU A 90 -0.03 4.45 -1.74
CA LEU A 90 0.98 3.46 -2.12
C LEU A 90 1.35 3.59 -3.60
N ILE A 91 0.34 3.63 -4.48
CA ILE A 91 0.53 3.78 -5.93
C ILE A 91 1.21 5.12 -6.25
N LEU A 92 0.76 6.23 -5.65
CA LEU A 92 1.36 7.55 -5.87
C LEU A 92 2.81 7.61 -5.39
N SER A 93 3.13 6.99 -4.25
CA SER A 93 4.50 6.89 -3.72
C SER A 93 5.41 6.12 -4.67
N TYR A 94 4.89 5.06 -5.28
CA TYR A 94 5.62 4.29 -6.29
C TYR A 94 5.78 5.04 -7.62
N ILE A 95 4.77 5.79 -8.08
CA ILE A 95 4.90 6.64 -9.27
C ILE A 95 5.95 7.73 -9.04
N ALA A 96 5.98 8.34 -7.84
CA ALA A 96 7.00 9.31 -7.46
C ALA A 96 8.42 8.71 -7.53
N LEU A 97 8.59 7.43 -7.17
CA LEU A 97 9.84 6.69 -7.39
C LEU A 97 10.21 6.64 -8.87
N LEU A 98 9.30 6.15 -9.72
CA LEU A 98 9.55 5.98 -11.15
C LEU A 98 9.88 7.31 -11.83
N ALA A 99 9.22 8.39 -11.42
CA ALA A 99 9.51 9.75 -11.91
C ALA A 99 10.87 10.28 -11.43
N GLY A 100 11.28 9.94 -10.20
CA GLY A 100 12.58 10.29 -9.64
C GLY A 100 13.76 9.53 -10.29
N GLY A 101 13.54 8.28 -10.70
CA GLY A 101 14.56 7.42 -11.33
C GLY A 101 14.80 7.70 -12.82
N LYS A 102 13.78 8.11 -13.57
CA LYS A 102 13.88 8.30 -15.04
C LYS A 102 14.51 9.62 -15.51
N ARG A 103 14.92 10.53 -14.62
CA ARG A 103 15.63 11.77 -15.02
C ARG A 103 17.11 11.57 -15.42
N LYS A 104 17.57 10.32 -15.53
CA LYS A 104 18.90 9.96 -16.05
C LYS A 104 18.78 8.95 -17.18
N THR A 105 18.19 9.35 -18.30
CA THR A 105 18.49 8.83 -19.63
C THR A 105 18.67 10.03 -20.53
#